data_AF-A0A380KHV3-F1
#
_entry.id   AF-A0A380KHV3-F1
#
_cell.length_a   1.000
_cell.length_b   1.000
_cell.length_c   1.000
_cell.angle_alpha   90.00
_cell.angle_beta   90.00
_cell.angle_gamma   90.00
#
_symmetry.space_group_name_H-M   'P 1'
#
loop_
_entity.id
_entity.type
_entity.pdbx_description
1 polymer ?
#
loop_
_entity_poly.entity_id
_entity_poly.type
_entity_poly.pdbx_seq_one_letter_code
_entity_poly.pdbx_strand_id
1 'polypeptide(L)'
;MKQKGDVTCKVIKKVRYDSESLAVPVYFYGIAVYKENKEWYRPVYPFSCDDKALPALREFVEAYQEELQDFYKTGYNYDFSRHVCGITGDSKDKFRERWFKKGVIIF
;
A
#
# COMPACT_ATOMS: atom_id res chain seq x y z
N MET A 1 7.24 5.65 29.53
CA MET A 1 6.43 5.29 28.34
C MET A 1 7.07 5.94 27.13
N LYS A 2 7.65 5.16 26.20
CA LYS A 2 8.18 5.73 24.95
C LYS A 2 7.00 6.01 24.02
N GLN A 3 6.84 7.25 23.57
CA GLN A 3 5.93 7.57 22.46
C GLN A 3 6.34 6.70 21.26
N LYS A 4 5.49 5.75 20.89
CA LYS A 4 5.60 4.96 19.65
C LYS A 4 5.56 5.98 18.51
N GLY A 5 6.64 6.11 17.74
CA GLY A 5 6.69 7.06 16.62
C GLY A 5 5.50 6.87 15.68
N ASP A 6 4.79 7.97 15.40
CA ASP A 6 3.63 7.98 14.52
C ASP A 6 4.05 7.61 13.10
N VAL A 7 3.69 6.39 12.69
CA VAL A 7 3.70 6.01 11.29
C VAL A 7 2.36 6.40 10.71
N THR A 8 2.35 7.12 9.59
CA THR A 8 1.13 7.49 8.87
C THR A 8 1.24 7.13 7.40
N CYS A 9 0.11 6.77 6.78
CA CYS A 9 0.03 6.44 5.37
C CYS A 9 -0.83 7.50 4.66
N LYS A 10 -0.38 7.98 3.50
CA LYS A 10 -1.15 8.91 2.66
C LYS A 10 -1.16 8.43 1.22
N VAL A 11 -2.32 8.49 0.55
CA VAL A 11 -2.39 8.24 -0.89
C VAL A 11 -1.74 9.41 -1.63
N ILE A 12 -0.75 9.11 -2.47
CA ILE A 12 -0.01 10.08 -3.27
C ILE A 12 0.07 9.63 -4.72
N LYS A 13 0.21 10.60 -5.63
CA LYS A 13 0.55 10.34 -7.03
C LYS A 13 2.05 10.05 -7.13
N LYS A 14 2.40 8.97 -7.83
CA LYS A 14 3.77 8.51 -8.05
C LYS A 14 4.05 8.41 -9.54
N VAL A 15 5.34 8.40 -9.87
CA VAL A 15 5.83 8.18 -11.23
C VAL A 15 6.62 6.88 -11.28
N ARG A 16 6.44 6.12 -12.35
CA ARG A 16 7.32 5.03 -12.75
C ARG A 16 7.81 5.28 -14.16
N TYR A 17 9.01 4.80 -14.44
CA TYR A 17 9.60 4.83 -15.77
C TYR A 17 9.61 3.40 -16.29
N ASP A 18 9.06 3.21 -17.48
CA ASP A 18 9.17 1.92 -18.17
C ASP A 18 10.60 1.78 -18.71
N SER A 19 11.19 0.58 -18.58
CA SER A 19 12.52 0.28 -19.11
C SER A 19 12.61 0.47 -20.62
N GLU A 20 11.49 0.35 -21.34
CA GLU A 20 11.45 0.53 -22.80
C GLU A 20 11.27 1.99 -23.23
N SER A 21 10.80 2.85 -22.32
CA SER A 21 10.49 4.25 -22.63
C SER A 21 10.75 5.17 -21.44
N LEU A 22 12.04 5.27 -21.06
CA LEU A 22 12.53 6.20 -20.04
C LEU A 22 12.14 7.68 -20.32
N ALA A 23 11.70 7.99 -21.55
CA ALA A 23 11.27 9.31 -21.98
C ALA A 23 9.83 9.67 -21.59
N VAL A 24 8.95 8.69 -21.28
CA VAL A 24 7.54 8.96 -20.99
C VAL A 24 7.21 8.55 -19.55
N PRO A 25 6.94 9.51 -18.64
CA PRO A 25 6.57 9.18 -17.27
C PRO A 25 5.19 8.52 -17.24
N VAL A 26 5.11 7.35 -16.60
CA VAL A 26 3.83 6.68 -16.32
C VAL A 26 3.44 6.99 -14.88
N TYR A 27 2.26 7.58 -14.70
CA TYR A 27 1.76 7.91 -13.38
C TYR A 27 0.89 6.79 -12.82
N PHE A 28 0.92 6.67 -11.49
CA PHE A 28 0.06 5.76 -10.74
C PHE A 28 -0.20 6.35 -9.35
N TYR A 29 -1.16 5.81 -8.61
CA TYR A 29 -1.40 6.20 -7.22
C TYR A 29 -0.93 5.09 -6.29
N GLY A 30 -0.25 5.44 -5.21
CA GLY A 30 0.12 4.50 -4.15
C GLY A 30 0.15 5.20 -2.82
N ILE A 31 0.63 4.53 -1.78
CA ILE A 31 0.80 5.17 -0.48
C ILE A 31 2.23 5.70 -0.28
N ALA A 32 2.36 6.83 0.41
CA ALA A 32 3.59 7.24 1.06
C ALA A 32 3.44 6.99 2.56
N VAL A 33 4.50 6.44 3.16
CA VAL A 33 4.56 6.16 4.58
C VAL A 33 5.48 7.18 5.21
N TYR A 34 5.00 7.85 6.25
CA TYR A 34 5.76 8.87 6.96
C TYR A 34 6.08 8.35 8.35
N LYS A 35 7.35 8.48 8.75
CA LYS A 35 7.82 8.24 10.12
C LYS A 35 8.50 9.51 10.59
N GLU A 36 8.04 10.09 11.71
CA GLU A 36 8.59 11.35 12.25
C GLU A 36 8.60 12.47 11.18
N ASN A 37 7.50 12.58 10.42
CA ASN A 37 7.33 13.51 9.29
C ASN A 37 8.32 13.36 8.12
N LYS A 38 9.12 12.30 8.10
CA LYS A 38 9.97 11.97 6.95
C LYS A 38 9.32 10.85 6.14
N GLU A 39 9.19 11.09 4.84
CA GLU A 39 8.75 10.04 3.93
C GLU A 39 9.78 8.91 3.92
N TRP A 40 9.29 7.69 4.07
CA TRP A 40 10.08 6.49 4.03
C TRP A 40 10.05 5.89 2.62
N TYR A 41 11.21 5.89 1.95
CA TYR A 41 11.32 5.48 0.54
C TYR A 41 11.56 3.97 0.40
N ARG A 42 10.52 3.22 0.05
CA ARG A 42 10.52 1.78 -0.28
C ARG A 42 9.40 1.49 -1.29
N PRO A 43 9.33 0.32 -1.94
CA PRO A 43 8.10 -0.09 -2.61
C PRO A 43 6.99 -0.23 -1.56
N VAL A 44 5.95 0.57 -1.72
CA VAL A 44 4.87 0.74 -0.73
C VAL A 44 3.57 0.28 -1.37
N TYR A 45 3.00 -0.78 -0.83
CA TYR A 45 1.67 -1.28 -1.17
C TYR A 45 0.65 -0.73 -0.16
N PRO A 46 -0.61 -0.49 -0.55
CA PRO A 46 -1.19 -0.74 -1.86
C PRO A 46 -0.85 0.34 -2.90
N PHE A 47 -1.07 0.00 -4.17
CA PHE A 47 -1.09 0.97 -5.26
C PHE A 47 -2.15 0.63 -6.31
N SER A 48 -2.42 1.57 -7.21
CA SER A 48 -3.30 1.42 -8.36
C SER A 48 -2.68 2.09 -9.58
N CYS A 49 -2.65 1.37 -10.70
CA CYS A 49 -2.18 1.86 -12.00
C CYS A 49 -3.27 2.56 -12.82
N ASP A 50 -4.52 2.55 -12.36
CA ASP A 50 -5.65 3.15 -13.06
C ASP A 50 -6.21 4.31 -12.20
N ASP A 51 -6.25 5.51 -12.78
CA ASP A 51 -6.81 6.69 -12.13
C ASP A 51 -8.28 6.48 -11.70
N LYS A 52 -9.04 5.63 -12.42
CA LYS A 52 -10.42 5.27 -12.07
C LYS A 52 -10.53 4.45 -10.79
N ALA A 53 -9.45 3.77 -10.40
CA ALA A 53 -9.39 2.96 -9.18
C ALA A 53 -8.87 3.76 -7.96
N LEU A 54 -8.59 5.06 -8.11
CA LEU A 54 -8.24 5.95 -7.00
C LEU A 54 -9.28 5.94 -5.86
N PRO A 55 -10.61 5.96 -6.10
CA PRO A 55 -11.59 5.84 -5.02
C PRO A 55 -11.45 4.54 -4.23
N ALA A 56 -11.23 3.41 -4.92
CA ALA A 56 -11.03 2.12 -4.26
C ALA A 56 -9.71 2.06 -3.46
N LEU A 57 -8.66 2.70 -3.94
CA LEU A 57 -7.40 2.84 -3.19
C LEU A 57 -7.59 3.66 -1.91
N ARG A 58 -8.38 4.74 -1.96
CA ARG A 58 -8.71 5.54 -0.77
C ARG A 58 -9.57 4.74 0.21
N GLU A 59 -10.59 4.04 -0.28
CA GLU A 59 -11.42 3.12 0.50
C GLU A 59 -10.55 2.09 1.24
N PHE A 60 -9.58 1.49 0.54
CA PHE A 60 -8.66 0.55 1.15
C PHE A 60 -7.83 1.17 2.28
N VAL A 61 -7.22 2.33 2.04
CA VAL A 61 -6.33 2.98 3.02
C VAL A 61 -7.10 3.42 4.25
N GLU A 62 -8.35 3.86 4.09
CA GLU A 62 -9.25 4.20 5.19
C GLU A 62 -9.67 2.95 5.96
N ALA A 63 -10.07 1.88 5.26
CA ALA A 63 -10.54 0.64 5.87
C ALA A 63 -9.47 -0.12 6.65
N TYR A 64 -8.19 -0.01 6.24
CA TYR A 64 -7.07 -0.74 6.85
C TYR A 64 -5.99 0.19 7.41
N GLN A 65 -6.37 1.39 7.86
CA GLN A 65 -5.42 2.39 8.31
C GLN A 65 -4.54 1.88 9.46
N GLU A 66 -5.13 1.21 10.46
CA GLU A 66 -4.42 0.72 11.64
C GLU A 66 -3.47 -0.43 11.28
N GLU A 67 -3.93 -1.38 10.47
CA GLU A 67 -3.16 -2.52 9.99
C GLU A 67 -2.00 -2.07 9.10
N LEU A 68 -2.22 -1.08 8.23
CA LEU A 68 -1.12 -0.47 7.47
C LEU A 68 -0.09 0.11 8.44
N GLN A 69 -0.51 0.95 9.39
CA GLN A 69 0.42 1.53 10.35
C GLN A 69 1.20 0.48 11.15
N ASP A 70 0.56 -0.60 11.60
CA ASP A 70 1.22 -1.67 12.35
C ASP A 70 2.19 -2.47 11.47
N PHE A 71 1.76 -2.82 10.26
CA PHE A 71 2.57 -3.48 9.26
C PHE A 71 3.86 -2.71 8.93
N TYR A 72 3.74 -1.39 8.73
CA TYR A 72 4.88 -0.51 8.46
C TYR A 72 5.75 -0.22 9.70
N LYS A 73 5.23 -0.41 10.92
CA LYS A 73 5.99 -0.28 12.18
C LYS A 73 6.85 -1.49 12.50
N THR A 74 6.33 -2.69 12.26
CA THR A 74 6.91 -3.95 12.76
C THR A 74 8.06 -4.49 11.91
N GLY A 75 8.27 -3.94 10.70
CA GLY A 75 9.32 -4.39 9.80
C GLY A 75 8.87 -5.60 9.00
N TYR A 76 9.03 -5.49 7.68
CA TYR A 76 8.53 -6.46 6.71
C TYR A 76 9.27 -7.79 6.76
N ASN A 77 8.58 -8.82 7.21
CA ASN A 77 8.99 -10.21 6.96
C ASN A 77 7.93 -10.99 6.16
N TYR A 78 6.73 -10.42 5.97
CA TYR A 78 5.57 -11.09 5.37
C TYR A 78 4.68 -10.13 4.57
N ASP A 79 3.79 -10.71 3.78
CA ASP A 79 2.82 -10.06 2.90
C ASP A 79 1.68 -9.36 3.67
N PHE A 80 1.23 -8.17 3.25
CA PHE A 80 0.18 -7.41 3.97
C PHE A 80 -1.12 -8.21 4.13
N SER A 81 -1.47 -9.02 3.13
CA SER A 81 -2.69 -9.83 3.19
C SER A 81 -2.58 -10.93 4.25
N ARG A 82 -1.36 -11.42 4.54
CA ARG A 82 -1.13 -12.35 5.65
C ARG A 82 -1.19 -11.64 7.00
N HIS A 83 -0.76 -10.38 7.05
CA HIS A 83 -0.90 -9.55 8.24
C HIS A 83 -2.38 -9.35 8.62
N VAL A 84 -3.24 -9.07 7.64
CA VAL A 84 -4.69 -8.88 7.86
C VAL A 84 -5.44 -10.19 8.08
N CYS A 85 -5.21 -11.20 7.23
CA CYS A 85 -6.04 -12.41 7.19
C CYS A 85 -5.44 -13.62 7.94
N GLY A 86 -4.22 -13.51 8.46
CA GLY A 86 -3.47 -14.63 9.01
C GLY A 86 -2.77 -15.49 7.95
N ILE A 87 -2.10 -16.55 8.42
CA ILE A 87 -1.19 -17.38 7.59
C ILE A 87 -1.91 -18.58 6.95
N THR A 88 -3.05 -19.02 7.50
CA THR A 88 -3.71 -20.27 7.13
C THR A 88 -4.89 -20.05 6.16
N GLY A 89 -5.08 -20.99 5.24
CA GLY A 89 -6.21 -21.01 4.31
C GLY A 89 -6.07 -20.08 3.10
N ASP A 90 -7.18 -19.92 2.36
CA ASP A 90 -7.27 -19.14 1.11
C ASP A 90 -7.72 -17.68 1.35
N SER A 91 -7.93 -17.29 2.61
CA SER A 91 -8.44 -15.97 3.02
C SER A 91 -7.59 -14.82 2.48
N LYS A 92 -6.26 -14.95 2.49
CA LYS A 92 -5.34 -13.93 1.96
C LYS A 92 -5.51 -13.74 0.45
N ASP A 93 -5.79 -14.80 -0.29
CA ASP A 93 -5.87 -14.76 -1.75
C ASP A 93 -7.23 -14.17 -2.16
N LYS A 94 -8.31 -14.55 -1.47
CA LYS A 94 -9.64 -13.91 -1.61
C LYS A 94 -9.59 -12.42 -1.26
N PHE A 95 -8.85 -12.05 -0.22
CA PHE A 95 -8.64 -10.65 0.16
C PHE A 95 -7.97 -9.86 -0.97
N ARG A 96 -6.86 -10.37 -1.50
CA ARG A 96 -6.17 -9.75 -2.64
C ARG A 96 -7.07 -9.67 -3.86
N GLU A 97 -7.76 -10.75 -4.20
CA GLU A 97 -8.62 -10.82 -5.37
C GLU A 97 -9.77 -9.81 -5.29
N ARG A 98 -10.39 -9.65 -4.12
CA ARG A 98 -11.46 -8.66 -3.89
C ARG A 98 -11.00 -7.25 -4.22
N TRP A 99 -9.80 -6.88 -3.78
CA TRP A 99 -9.24 -5.54 -4.00
C TRP A 99 -8.65 -5.38 -5.40
N PHE A 100 -8.05 -6.43 -5.94
CA PHE A 100 -7.55 -6.47 -7.31
C PHE A 100 -8.66 -6.25 -8.34
N LYS A 101 -9.85 -6.83 -8.13
CA LYS A 101 -11.05 -6.58 -8.94
C LYS A 101 -11.49 -5.12 -8.94
N LYS A 102 -11.13 -4.35 -7.91
CA LYS A 102 -11.36 -2.90 -7.81
C LYS A 102 -10.16 -2.06 -8.33
N GLY A 103 -9.11 -2.70 -8.85
CA GLY A 103 -7.90 -2.05 -9.35
C GLY A 103 -6.87 -1.70 -8.27
N VAL A 104 -6.96 -2.28 -7.07
CA VAL A 104 -6.01 -2.08 -5.97
C VAL A 104 -5.09 -3.29 -5.86
N ILE A 105 -3.79 -3.06 -6.00
CA ILE A 105 -2.74 -4.09 -5.95
C ILE A 105 -2.11 -4.09 -4.56
N ILE A 106 -2.03 -5.27 -3.95
CA ILE A 106 -1.56 -5.50 -2.57
C ILE A 106 -0.59 -6.68 -2.59
N PHE A 107 0.45 -6.61 -1.76
CA PHE A 107 1.43 -7.67 -1.54
C PHE A 107 1.87 -7.71 -0.08
#